data_AF-A0A7J8TFK4-F1
#
_entry.id   AF-A0A7J8TFK4-F1
#
_cell.length_a   1.000
_cell.length_b   1.000
_cell.length_c   1.000
_cell.angle_alpha   90.00
_cell.angle_beta   90.00
_cell.angle_gamma   90.00
#
_symmetry.space_group_name_H-M   'P 1'
#
loop_
_entity.id
_entity.type
_entity.pdbx_description
1 polymer ?
#
loop_
_entity_poly.entity_id
_entity_poly.type
_entity_poly.pdbx_seq_one_letter_code
_entity_poly.pdbx_strand_id
1 'polypeptide(L)'
;MAVKLNPKGALDSKNVHISGLTSVDSRKWHISIERSSSVHASKLNIKAPKDSPNTDGIRIQHSTNVTIDSSIIKAGDDCIAIGDGSKYININRIFCGPGHGISIGSLGENGRRETVEYVTVRRANFYTTENGLRIKTWQGGHGYARYIRFERISFSEVIRPIIIDQYTCPPNQHCKNYSTAVEISNILYNDLRGTINGEIAVELLCSKSVPCKNIRMKNIQLDYGIN
;
A
#
# COMPACT_ATOMS: atom_id res chain seq x y z
N MET A 1 20.37 -13.94 -15.30
CA MET A 1 20.55 -12.63 -15.97
C MET A 1 19.95 -11.54 -15.09
N ALA A 2 20.78 -10.74 -14.42
CA ALA A 2 20.31 -9.54 -13.72
C ALA A 2 20.31 -8.38 -14.72
N VAL A 3 19.18 -8.11 -15.36
CA VAL A 3 19.02 -6.96 -16.26
C VAL A 3 18.77 -5.72 -15.39
N LYS A 4 19.76 -4.82 -15.36
CA LYS A 4 19.61 -3.40 -15.00
C LYS A 4 19.09 -2.70 -16.25
N LEU A 5 17.84 -2.22 -16.27
CA LEU A 5 17.33 -1.14 -17.12
C LEU A 5 15.80 -0.99 -16.93
N ASN A 6 15.36 0.25 -16.66
CA ASN A 6 13.97 0.76 -16.62
C ASN A 6 12.97 0.03 -15.69
N PRO A 7 11.87 0.68 -15.24
CA PRO A 7 10.91 -0.02 -14.39
C PRO A 7 10.36 -1.22 -15.16
N LYS A 8 10.60 -2.42 -14.63
CA LYS A 8 10.07 -3.66 -15.18
C LYS A 8 8.56 -3.59 -14.98
N GLY A 9 7.72 -3.88 -15.98
CA GLY A 9 6.30 -3.63 -15.73
C GLY A 9 5.38 -3.68 -16.94
N ALA A 10 4.16 -3.19 -16.70
CA ALA A 10 3.12 -2.98 -17.69
C ALA A 10 2.82 -1.48 -17.74
N LEU A 11 3.09 -0.85 -18.88
CA LEU A 11 2.79 0.57 -19.13
C LEU A 11 1.89 0.62 -20.37
N ASP A 12 0.76 1.32 -20.29
CA ASP A 12 -0.15 1.50 -21.44
C ASP A 12 -0.58 0.17 -22.08
N SER A 13 -0.82 -0.84 -21.24
CA SER A 13 -0.92 -2.23 -21.68
C SER A 13 -2.23 -2.91 -21.27
N LYS A 14 -2.61 -3.94 -22.02
CA LYS A 14 -3.80 -4.77 -21.72
C LYS A 14 -3.45 -6.24 -21.77
N ASN A 15 -4.04 -7.04 -20.88
CA ASN A 15 -3.88 -8.50 -20.84
C ASN A 15 -2.42 -8.95 -20.63
N VAL A 16 -1.77 -8.38 -19.62
CA VAL A 16 -0.36 -8.67 -19.33
C VAL A 16 -0.24 -9.73 -18.25
N HIS A 17 0.62 -10.72 -18.47
CA HIS A 17 1.01 -11.68 -17.44
C HIS A 17 2.51 -11.54 -17.13
N ILE A 18 2.83 -11.26 -15.86
CA ILE A 18 4.21 -11.18 -15.37
C ILE A 18 4.38 -12.32 -14.36
N SER A 19 5.35 -13.21 -14.57
CA SER A 19 5.49 -14.39 -13.72
C SER A 19 6.93 -14.82 -13.51
N GLY A 20 7.26 -15.30 -12.30
CA GLY A 20 8.55 -15.94 -12.00
C GLY A 20 9.76 -15.01 -12.02
N LEU A 21 9.54 -13.70 -12.08
CA LEU A 21 10.61 -12.72 -12.21
C LEU A 21 11.26 -12.42 -10.87
N THR A 22 12.59 -12.35 -10.86
CA THR A 22 13.38 -11.79 -9.77
C THR A 22 13.87 -10.38 -10.13
N SER A 23 13.61 -9.39 -9.27
CA SER A 23 14.10 -8.02 -9.41
C SER A 23 14.97 -7.66 -8.21
N VAL A 24 16.17 -7.14 -8.46
CA VAL A 24 17.17 -6.88 -7.42
C VAL A 24 17.71 -5.46 -7.60
N ASP A 25 17.81 -4.72 -6.50
CA ASP A 25 18.44 -3.40 -6.37
C ASP A 25 18.02 -2.40 -7.46
N SER A 26 16.71 -2.20 -7.61
CA SER A 26 16.20 -1.13 -8.47
C SER A 26 16.59 0.23 -7.89
N ARG A 27 16.84 1.22 -8.76
CA ARG A 27 17.17 2.60 -8.32
C ARG A 27 15.96 3.39 -7.82
N LYS A 28 14.75 2.89 -8.10
CA LYS A 28 13.45 3.41 -7.67
C LYS A 28 12.55 2.20 -7.44
N TRP A 29 11.27 2.27 -7.82
CA TRP A 29 10.39 1.10 -7.79
C TRP A 29 10.90 -0.06 -8.67
N HIS A 30 10.62 -1.30 -8.25
CA HIS A 30 11.03 -2.51 -8.98
C HIS A 30 10.08 -2.84 -10.12
N ILE A 31 8.77 -2.73 -9.86
CA ILE A 31 7.74 -2.99 -10.86
C ILE A 31 6.74 -1.85 -10.97
N SER A 32 6.43 -1.41 -12.18
CA SER A 32 5.35 -0.45 -12.46
C SER A 32 4.19 -1.08 -13.20
N ILE A 33 2.97 -0.86 -12.75
CA ILE A 33 1.73 -1.20 -13.45
C ILE A 33 0.96 0.10 -13.62
N GLU A 34 1.07 0.70 -14.81
CA GLU A 34 0.58 2.05 -15.07
C GLU A 34 -0.28 2.10 -16.33
N ARG A 35 -1.40 2.84 -16.28
CA ARG A 35 -2.33 3.01 -17.41
C ARG A 35 -2.69 1.68 -18.09
N SER A 36 -2.85 0.64 -17.28
CA SER A 36 -2.95 -0.74 -17.77
C SER A 36 -4.24 -1.41 -17.31
N SER A 37 -4.64 -2.46 -18.03
CA SER A 37 -5.84 -3.23 -17.68
C SER A 37 -5.64 -4.74 -17.80
N SER A 38 -6.28 -5.49 -16.89
CA SER A 38 -6.17 -6.96 -16.86
C SER A 38 -4.71 -7.42 -16.76
N VAL A 39 -4.04 -7.00 -15.70
CA VAL A 39 -2.64 -7.36 -15.42
C VAL A 39 -2.61 -8.41 -14.32
N HIS A 40 -1.92 -9.52 -14.56
CA HIS A 40 -1.72 -10.56 -13.55
C HIS A 40 -0.22 -10.76 -13.30
N ALA A 41 0.25 -10.32 -12.15
CA ALA A 41 1.63 -10.47 -11.69
C ALA A 41 1.70 -11.56 -10.60
N SER A 42 2.55 -12.57 -10.78
CA SER A 42 2.63 -13.69 -9.82
C SER A 42 4.03 -14.26 -9.64
N LYS A 43 4.27 -14.94 -8.52
CA LYS A 43 5.56 -15.64 -8.26
C LYS A 43 6.77 -14.72 -8.38
N LEU A 44 6.62 -13.47 -7.94
CA LEU A 44 7.67 -12.47 -8.01
C LEU A 44 8.59 -12.56 -6.80
N ASN A 45 9.87 -12.25 -7.00
CA ASN A 45 10.85 -12.15 -5.94
C ASN A 45 11.58 -10.80 -6.06
N ILE A 46 11.19 -9.84 -5.23
CA ILE A 46 11.76 -8.49 -5.21
C ILE A 46 12.71 -8.38 -4.01
N LYS A 47 13.92 -7.86 -4.27
CA LYS A 47 14.97 -7.68 -3.27
C LYS A 47 15.61 -6.30 -3.40
N ALA A 48 15.46 -5.49 -2.36
CA ALA A 48 16.26 -4.30 -2.12
C ALA A 48 16.63 -4.21 -0.63
N PRO A 49 17.70 -3.48 -0.29
CA PRO A 49 18.06 -3.20 1.10
C PRO A 49 16.95 -2.40 1.82
N LYS A 50 16.78 -2.66 3.12
CA LYS A 50 15.79 -1.98 3.98
C LYS A 50 15.95 -0.45 3.95
N ASP A 51 17.19 0.04 3.93
CA ASP A 51 17.49 1.47 4.02
C ASP A 51 17.62 2.13 2.65
N SER A 52 17.14 1.48 1.57
CA SER A 52 17.21 2.01 0.21
C SER A 52 15.97 2.85 -0.11
N PRO A 53 16.08 4.19 -0.12
CA PRO A 53 14.91 5.05 -0.25
C PRO A 53 14.21 4.88 -1.60
N ASN A 54 12.88 4.97 -1.61
CA ASN A 54 12.03 4.96 -2.80
C ASN A 54 12.15 3.71 -3.68
N THR A 55 12.52 2.58 -3.07
CA THR A 55 12.62 1.28 -3.74
C THR A 55 11.34 0.46 -3.67
N ASP A 56 10.19 1.09 -3.93
CA ASP A 56 8.88 0.44 -3.86
C ASP A 56 8.89 -0.89 -4.63
N GLY A 57 8.28 -1.94 -4.08
CA GLY A 57 8.23 -3.22 -4.76
C GLY A 57 7.40 -3.14 -6.03
N ILE A 58 6.10 -2.87 -5.89
CA ILE A 58 5.18 -2.78 -7.02
C ILE A 58 4.34 -1.51 -6.89
N ARG A 59 4.42 -0.63 -7.87
CA ARG A 59 3.58 0.56 -7.97
C ARG A 59 2.46 0.30 -8.96
N ILE A 60 1.22 0.57 -8.54
CA ILE A 60 0.02 0.49 -9.39
C ILE A 60 -0.57 1.90 -9.51
N GLN A 61 -0.80 2.37 -10.73
CA GLN A 61 -1.43 3.66 -10.97
C GLN A 61 -2.27 3.66 -12.26
N HIS A 62 -3.38 4.38 -12.27
CA HIS A 62 -4.33 4.51 -13.38
C HIS A 62 -4.70 3.16 -14.03
N SER A 63 -4.81 2.10 -13.22
CA SER A 63 -4.92 0.74 -13.73
C SER A 63 -6.15 0.01 -13.20
N THR A 64 -6.74 -0.83 -14.04
CA THR A 64 -7.98 -1.54 -13.73
C THR A 64 -7.80 -3.05 -13.82
N ASN A 65 -8.42 -3.81 -12.91
CA ASN A 65 -8.36 -5.27 -12.94
C ASN A 65 -6.91 -5.78 -12.84
N VAL A 66 -6.25 -5.47 -11.72
CA VAL A 66 -4.86 -5.87 -11.45
C VAL A 66 -4.86 -6.93 -10.36
N THR A 67 -4.23 -8.07 -10.62
CA THR A 67 -3.99 -9.11 -9.62
C THR A 67 -2.51 -9.27 -9.34
N ILE A 68 -2.12 -9.20 -8.07
CA ILE A 68 -0.77 -9.53 -7.60
C ILE A 68 -0.87 -10.73 -6.67
N ASP A 69 -0.14 -11.79 -6.96
CA ASP A 69 -0.31 -13.05 -6.25
C ASP A 69 1.00 -13.78 -5.92
N SER A 70 1.04 -14.48 -4.79
CA SER A 70 2.10 -15.45 -4.43
C SER A 70 3.52 -14.89 -4.60
N SER A 71 3.80 -13.73 -4.03
CA SER A 71 5.04 -12.98 -4.26
C SER A 71 5.75 -12.62 -2.96
N ILE A 72 7.08 -12.58 -3.03
CA ILE A 72 7.96 -12.17 -1.93
C ILE A 72 8.55 -10.81 -2.29
N ILE A 73 8.33 -9.82 -1.43
CA ILE A 73 8.72 -8.44 -1.67
C ILE A 73 9.51 -7.93 -0.46
N LYS A 74 10.79 -7.68 -0.70
CA LYS A 74 11.69 -6.99 0.22
C LYS A 74 12.09 -5.67 -0.42
N ALA A 75 11.70 -4.57 0.18
CA ALA A 75 11.88 -3.22 -0.35
C ALA A 75 12.41 -2.30 0.75
N GLY A 76 13.02 -1.19 0.37
CA GLY A 76 13.31 -0.09 1.29
C GLY A 76 12.19 0.95 1.39
N ASP A 77 11.09 0.73 0.67
CA ASP A 77 9.88 1.55 0.73
C ASP A 77 8.62 0.65 0.70
N ASP A 78 7.49 1.13 0.19
CA ASP A 78 6.24 0.37 0.08
C ASP A 78 6.46 -0.96 -0.67
N CYS A 79 6.03 -2.09 -0.10
CA CYS A 79 6.01 -3.37 -0.83
C CYS A 79 5.09 -3.27 -2.05
N ILE A 80 3.91 -2.70 -1.85
CA ILE A 80 2.97 -2.40 -2.93
C ILE A 80 2.33 -1.03 -2.64
N ALA A 81 2.44 -0.12 -3.60
CA ALA A 81 1.80 1.20 -3.55
C ALA A 81 0.68 1.27 -4.60
N ILE A 82 -0.54 1.62 -4.18
CA ILE A 82 -1.71 1.77 -5.06
C ILE A 82 -2.09 3.25 -5.12
N GLY A 83 -1.79 3.89 -6.24
CA GLY A 83 -2.05 5.30 -6.49
C GLY A 83 -3.32 5.56 -7.30
N ASP A 84 -3.50 6.82 -7.67
CA ASP A 84 -4.67 7.37 -8.36
C ASP A 84 -5.16 6.55 -9.56
N GLY A 85 -6.46 6.65 -9.86
CA GLY A 85 -7.15 6.06 -10.99
C GLY A 85 -7.21 4.53 -10.96
N SER A 86 -6.86 3.91 -9.83
CA SER A 86 -6.75 2.45 -9.73
C SER A 86 -8.01 1.82 -9.16
N LYS A 87 -8.52 0.78 -9.83
CA LYS A 87 -9.73 0.08 -9.38
C LYS A 87 -9.74 -1.42 -9.69
N TYR A 88 -10.50 -2.18 -8.89
CA TYR A 88 -10.54 -3.65 -8.98
C TYR A 88 -9.15 -4.26 -8.84
N ILE A 89 -8.53 -4.00 -7.70
CA ILE A 89 -7.18 -4.46 -7.38
C ILE A 89 -7.27 -5.61 -6.39
N ASN A 90 -6.67 -6.75 -6.72
CA ASN A 90 -6.67 -7.95 -5.89
C ASN A 90 -5.23 -8.36 -5.57
N ILE A 91 -4.85 -8.26 -4.30
CA ILE A 91 -3.53 -8.62 -3.79
C ILE A 91 -3.69 -9.82 -2.87
N ASN A 92 -3.00 -10.92 -3.16
CA ASN A 92 -3.19 -12.14 -2.41
C ASN A 92 -1.87 -12.93 -2.21
N ARG A 93 -1.71 -13.59 -1.05
CA ARG A 93 -0.52 -14.40 -0.74
C ARG A 93 0.80 -13.63 -0.92
N ILE A 94 0.93 -12.51 -0.21
CA ILE A 94 2.14 -11.68 -0.26
C ILE A 94 2.95 -11.89 1.00
N PHE A 95 4.26 -12.07 0.84
CA PHE A 95 5.22 -11.87 1.92
C PHE A 95 5.88 -10.50 1.71
N CYS A 96 5.65 -9.57 2.63
CA CYS A 96 6.15 -8.20 2.58
C CYS A 96 7.07 -7.96 3.77
N GLY A 97 8.34 -7.63 3.54
CA GLY A 97 9.23 -7.37 4.66
C GLY A 97 10.70 -7.65 4.40
N PRO A 98 11.60 -6.68 4.69
CA PRO A 98 11.34 -5.34 5.25
C PRO A 98 10.70 -4.37 4.22
N GLY A 99 10.31 -3.17 4.68
CA GLY A 99 9.73 -2.08 3.87
C GLY A 99 8.66 -1.26 4.60
N HIS A 100 7.88 -0.45 3.87
CA HIS A 100 6.81 0.40 4.40
C HIS A 100 5.40 -0.21 4.36
N GLY A 101 5.28 -1.49 3.99
CA GLY A 101 4.00 -2.20 3.98
C GLY A 101 3.26 -2.13 2.64
N ILE A 102 1.95 -2.34 2.68
CA ILE A 102 1.06 -2.15 1.52
C ILE A 102 0.28 -0.87 1.73
N SER A 103 0.46 0.07 0.81
CA SER A 103 -0.05 1.43 0.92
C SER A 103 -1.05 1.76 -0.18
N ILE A 104 -2.19 2.34 0.22
CA ILE A 104 -3.06 3.10 -0.66
C ILE A 104 -2.62 4.56 -0.59
N GLY A 105 -2.27 5.13 -1.73
CA GLY A 105 -1.78 6.49 -1.86
C GLY A 105 -0.25 6.63 -1.91
N SER A 106 0.29 7.85 -1.76
CA SER A 106 -0.44 9.03 -1.32
C SER A 106 -1.44 9.55 -2.36
N LEU A 107 -2.59 10.03 -1.88
CA LEU A 107 -3.68 10.56 -2.71
C LEU A 107 -3.96 12.03 -2.36
N GLY A 108 -4.33 12.83 -3.33
CA GLY A 108 -4.77 14.21 -3.19
C GLY A 108 -3.66 15.26 -3.14
N GLU A 109 -2.44 14.93 -3.54
CA GLU A 109 -1.31 15.88 -3.48
C GLU A 109 -1.62 17.16 -4.26
N ASN A 110 -1.20 18.32 -3.75
CA ASN A 110 -1.48 19.62 -4.36
C ASN A 110 -2.98 19.89 -4.59
N GLY A 111 -3.85 19.33 -3.75
CA GLY A 111 -5.29 19.48 -3.87
C GLY A 111 -5.91 18.72 -5.05
N ARG A 112 -5.14 17.82 -5.69
CA ARG A 112 -5.63 17.03 -6.83
C ARG A 112 -6.81 16.15 -6.41
N ARG A 113 -7.68 15.87 -7.39
CA ARG A 113 -8.75 14.89 -7.22
C ARG A 113 -8.22 13.52 -7.61
N GLU A 114 -7.94 12.66 -6.63
CA GLU A 114 -7.41 11.32 -6.85
C GLU A 114 -8.34 10.24 -6.28
N THR A 115 -8.41 9.10 -6.94
CA THR A 115 -9.39 8.05 -6.66
C THR A 115 -8.78 6.65 -6.62
N VAL A 116 -9.17 5.87 -5.62
CA VAL A 116 -8.90 4.43 -5.52
C VAL A 116 -10.16 3.72 -5.03
N GLU A 117 -10.57 2.64 -5.68
CA GLU A 117 -11.73 1.86 -5.22
C GLU A 117 -11.68 0.37 -5.54
N TYR A 118 -12.43 -0.43 -4.78
CA TYR A 118 -12.51 -1.88 -4.94
C TYR A 118 -11.12 -2.55 -4.86
N VAL A 119 -10.46 -2.37 -3.71
CA VAL A 119 -9.18 -3.00 -3.41
C VAL A 119 -9.39 -4.11 -2.40
N THR A 120 -8.84 -5.29 -2.66
CA THR A 120 -8.78 -6.39 -1.69
C THR A 120 -7.34 -6.83 -1.50
N VAL A 121 -6.87 -6.81 -0.26
CA VAL A 121 -5.60 -7.39 0.17
C VAL A 121 -5.92 -8.56 1.09
N ARG A 122 -5.45 -9.75 0.75
CA ARG A 122 -5.81 -10.96 1.49
C ARG A 122 -4.64 -11.92 1.67
N ARG A 123 -4.55 -12.60 2.82
CA ARG A 123 -3.46 -13.58 3.08
C ARG A 123 -2.08 -12.95 2.87
N ALA A 124 -1.86 -11.75 3.40
CA ALA A 124 -0.55 -11.10 3.38
C ALA A 124 0.14 -11.30 4.73
N ASN A 125 1.46 -11.47 4.70
CA ASN A 125 2.30 -11.56 5.89
C ASN A 125 3.30 -10.40 5.85
N PHE A 126 3.34 -9.63 6.92
CA PHE A 126 4.24 -8.50 7.10
C PHE A 126 5.31 -8.86 8.12
N TYR A 127 6.58 -8.67 7.78
CA TYR A 127 7.72 -9.00 8.64
C TYR A 127 8.67 -7.82 8.75
N THR A 128 8.88 -7.31 9.97
CA THR A 128 9.83 -6.21 10.24
C THR A 128 9.62 -4.97 9.36
N THR A 129 8.37 -4.72 8.96
CA THR A 129 8.00 -3.53 8.19
C THR A 129 7.69 -2.36 9.11
N GLU A 130 7.87 -1.14 8.58
CA GLU A 130 7.48 0.07 9.29
C GLU A 130 5.95 0.12 9.46
N ASN A 131 5.22 -0.12 8.38
CA ASN A 131 3.77 -0.19 8.41
C ASN A 131 3.29 -1.53 7.88
N GLY A 132 2.09 -1.93 8.27
CA GLY A 132 1.39 -3.06 7.68
C GLY A 132 0.50 -2.60 6.53
N LEU A 133 -0.69 -2.15 6.88
CA LEU A 133 -1.75 -1.71 5.99
C LEU A 133 -1.94 -0.21 6.15
N ARG A 134 -1.57 0.56 5.12
CA ARG A 134 -1.56 2.02 5.16
C ARG A 134 -2.52 2.62 4.15
N ILE A 135 -3.27 3.64 4.55
CA ILE A 135 -3.97 4.56 3.64
C ILE A 135 -3.45 5.96 3.95
N LYS A 136 -2.79 6.60 2.99
CA LYS A 136 -2.18 7.93 3.15
C LYS A 136 -2.78 8.93 2.16
N THR A 137 -3.22 10.08 2.63
CA THR A 137 -3.77 11.15 1.79
C THR A 137 -3.26 12.51 2.21
N TRP A 138 -3.03 13.39 1.25
CA TRP A 138 -2.60 14.76 1.48
C TRP A 138 -3.75 15.62 2.00
N GLN A 139 -3.41 16.52 2.93
CA GLN A 139 -4.35 17.58 3.33
C GLN A 139 -4.70 18.47 2.13
N GLY A 140 -5.95 18.93 2.08
CA GLY A 140 -6.44 19.75 0.97
C GLY A 140 -6.81 18.96 -0.28
N GLY A 141 -6.51 17.64 -0.31
CA GLY A 141 -6.83 16.74 -1.41
C GLY A 141 -8.32 16.55 -1.65
N HIS A 142 -8.67 16.02 -2.83
CA HIS A 142 -10.03 15.71 -3.22
C HIS A 142 -10.14 14.28 -3.78
N GLY A 143 -11.35 13.77 -3.91
CA GLY A 143 -11.61 12.44 -4.47
C GLY A 143 -11.95 11.43 -3.38
N TYR A 144 -11.56 10.17 -3.57
CA TYR A 144 -11.95 9.10 -2.64
C TYR A 144 -11.00 7.90 -2.60
N ALA A 145 -10.92 7.24 -1.44
CA ALA A 145 -10.42 5.90 -1.26
C ALA A 145 -11.52 5.06 -0.61
N ARG A 146 -12.15 4.14 -1.37
CA ARG A 146 -13.35 3.44 -0.88
C ARG A 146 -13.48 1.99 -1.29
N TYR A 147 -14.30 1.24 -0.55
CA TYR A 147 -14.53 -0.20 -0.77
C TYR A 147 -13.22 -0.99 -0.75
N ILE A 148 -12.49 -0.85 0.36
CA ILE A 148 -11.18 -1.48 0.56
C ILE A 148 -11.31 -2.56 1.63
N ARG A 149 -10.77 -3.74 1.36
CA ARG A 149 -10.83 -4.89 2.27
C ARG A 149 -9.43 -5.41 2.55
N PHE A 150 -9.11 -5.55 3.82
CA PHE A 150 -7.92 -6.20 4.32
C PHE A 150 -8.34 -7.44 5.11
N GLU A 151 -7.92 -8.62 4.65
CA GLU A 151 -8.44 -9.88 5.17
C GLU A 151 -7.35 -10.93 5.43
N ARG A 152 -7.40 -11.62 6.57
CA ARG A 152 -6.49 -12.73 6.90
C ARG A 152 -5.02 -12.30 6.80
N ILE A 153 -4.65 -11.30 7.60
CA ILE A 153 -3.32 -10.68 7.54
C ILE A 153 -2.54 -11.09 8.79
N SER A 154 -1.28 -11.45 8.60
CA SER A 154 -0.37 -11.74 9.71
C SER A 154 0.70 -10.67 9.83
N PHE A 155 1.03 -10.25 11.04
CA PHE A 155 2.10 -9.32 11.35
C PHE A 155 3.18 -10.01 12.21
N SER A 156 4.43 -9.67 11.96
CA SER A 156 5.57 -10.14 12.75
C SER A 156 6.53 -8.98 12.93
N GLU A 157 6.62 -8.47 14.16
CA GLU A 157 7.48 -7.36 14.54
C GLU A 157 7.26 -6.09 13.68
N VAL A 158 6.00 -5.79 13.37
CA VAL A 158 5.63 -4.61 12.57
C VAL A 158 5.47 -3.39 13.47
N ILE A 159 6.00 -2.23 13.08
CA ILE A 159 5.97 -1.04 13.94
C ILE A 159 4.55 -0.46 14.02
N ARG A 160 3.88 -0.23 12.88
CA ARG A 160 2.50 0.28 12.78
C ARG A 160 1.63 -0.60 11.87
N PRO A 161 0.97 -1.64 12.39
CA PRO A 161 0.21 -2.59 11.58
C PRO A 161 -0.94 -1.98 10.77
N ILE A 162 -1.70 -1.05 11.36
CA ILE A 162 -2.85 -0.43 10.69
C ILE A 162 -2.72 1.08 10.84
N ILE A 163 -2.69 1.80 9.71
CA ILE A 163 -2.64 3.25 9.70
C ILE A 163 -3.53 3.84 8.61
N ILE A 164 -4.34 4.82 9.01
CA ILE A 164 -4.98 5.76 8.10
C ILE A 164 -4.47 7.16 8.46
N ASP A 165 -3.86 7.83 7.50
CA ASP A 165 -3.35 9.19 7.68
C ASP A 165 -3.90 10.12 6.60
N GLN A 166 -4.80 11.03 6.98
CA GLN A 166 -5.30 12.11 6.12
C GLN A 166 -4.55 13.43 6.29
N TYR A 167 -3.44 13.45 7.04
CA TYR A 167 -2.69 14.64 7.42
C TYR A 167 -1.32 14.75 6.75
N THR A 168 -1.03 13.94 5.72
CA THR A 168 0.22 14.06 4.96
C THR A 168 0.36 15.48 4.39
N CYS A 169 1.50 16.14 4.63
CA CYS A 169 1.80 17.49 4.12
C CYS A 169 3.29 17.63 3.75
N PRO A 170 3.68 18.64 2.92
CA PRO A 170 5.04 18.72 2.42
C PRO A 170 6.03 19.00 3.55
N PRO A 171 7.23 18.40 3.53
CA PRO A 171 8.27 18.75 4.49
C PRO A 171 8.54 20.25 4.39
N ASN A 172 8.60 20.93 5.54
CA ASN A 172 8.82 22.37 5.70
C ASN A 172 7.63 23.30 5.36
N GLN A 173 6.43 22.76 5.15
CA GLN A 173 5.20 23.58 5.24
C GLN A 173 4.49 23.28 6.55
N HIS A 174 4.06 24.32 7.26
CA HIS A 174 3.08 24.13 8.33
C HIS A 174 1.82 23.53 7.69
N CYS A 175 1.53 22.27 8.02
CA CYS A 175 0.28 21.60 7.71
C CYS A 175 -0.88 22.54 8.10
N LYS A 176 -1.51 23.18 7.11
CA LYS A 176 -2.70 24.00 7.38
C LYS A 176 -3.85 23.05 7.69
N ASN A 177 -4.74 23.42 8.61
CA ASN A 177 -5.99 22.69 8.80
C ASN A 177 -6.91 22.97 7.59
N TYR A 178 -6.66 22.28 6.47
CA TYR A 178 -7.49 22.39 5.28
C TYR A 178 -8.90 21.85 5.55
N SER A 179 -9.90 22.51 4.97
CA SER A 179 -11.30 22.10 5.06
C SER A 179 -11.67 20.95 4.11
N THR A 180 -10.75 20.55 3.22
CA THR A 180 -10.94 19.45 2.28
C THR A 180 -9.92 18.34 2.52
N ALA A 181 -10.33 17.11 2.22
CA ALA A 181 -9.47 15.93 2.18
C ALA A 181 -10.09 14.89 1.24
N VAL A 182 -9.27 13.92 0.80
CA VAL A 182 -9.75 12.74 0.07
C VAL A 182 -10.71 11.96 0.98
N GLU A 183 -11.91 11.66 0.51
CA GLU A 183 -12.88 10.90 1.32
C GLU A 183 -12.40 9.46 1.51
N ILE A 184 -12.34 8.98 2.76
CA ILE A 184 -12.07 7.58 3.06
C ILE A 184 -13.35 6.92 3.55
N SER A 185 -13.85 5.91 2.83
CA SER A 185 -15.10 5.26 3.21
C SER A 185 -15.20 3.77 2.89
N ASN A 186 -15.98 3.03 3.68
CA ASN A 186 -16.23 1.60 3.49
C ASN A 186 -14.95 0.76 3.47
N ILE A 187 -14.19 0.85 4.57
CA ILE A 187 -12.96 0.09 4.78
C ILE A 187 -13.24 -1.05 5.74
N LEU A 188 -12.86 -2.27 5.38
CA LEU A 188 -12.98 -3.45 6.21
C LEU A 188 -11.59 -4.00 6.56
N TYR A 189 -11.33 -4.16 7.85
CA TYR A 189 -10.24 -4.95 8.39
C TYR A 189 -10.86 -6.19 9.06
N ASN A 190 -10.47 -7.39 8.63
CA ASN A 190 -11.06 -8.63 9.13
C ASN A 190 -10.02 -9.75 9.26
N ASP A 191 -9.92 -10.37 10.43
CA ASP A 191 -8.96 -11.46 10.72
C ASP A 191 -7.51 -10.98 10.53
N LEU A 192 -7.08 -10.08 11.41
CA LEU A 192 -5.73 -9.51 11.46
C LEU A 192 -5.08 -9.95 12.75
N ARG A 193 -3.90 -10.57 12.68
CA ARG A 193 -3.23 -11.11 13.86
C ARG A 193 -1.72 -10.97 13.83
N GLY A 194 -1.07 -10.96 14.98
CA GLY A 194 0.39 -11.09 15.08
C GLY A 194 1.04 -10.12 16.06
N THR A 195 2.34 -9.91 15.90
CA THR A 195 3.13 -9.11 16.83
C THR A 195 3.52 -7.74 16.29
N ILE A 196 3.60 -6.76 17.19
CA ILE A 196 4.04 -5.40 16.89
C ILE A 196 5.35 -5.08 17.60
N ASN A 197 6.16 -4.22 16.99
CA ASN A 197 7.41 -3.69 17.55
C ASN A 197 7.39 -2.15 17.63
N GLY A 198 6.21 -1.59 17.81
CA GLY A 198 5.98 -0.16 17.99
C GLY A 198 4.90 0.08 19.04
N GLU A 199 4.69 1.34 19.41
CA GLU A 199 3.77 1.69 20.50
C GLU A 199 2.30 1.65 20.09
N ILE A 200 1.99 1.94 18.82
CA ILE A 200 0.63 2.11 18.31
C ILE A 200 0.29 1.00 17.30
N ALA A 201 -0.64 0.12 17.68
CA ALA A 201 -1.10 -0.97 16.83
C ALA A 201 -2.04 -0.49 15.69
N VAL A 202 -2.88 0.49 16.00
CA VAL A 202 -3.91 1.03 15.12
C VAL A 202 -3.96 2.53 15.25
N GLU A 203 -3.67 3.24 14.16
CA GLU A 203 -3.65 4.70 14.13
C GLU A 203 -4.61 5.22 13.04
N LEU A 204 -5.64 5.98 13.45
CA LEU A 204 -6.67 6.50 12.54
C LEU A 204 -6.72 8.02 12.61
N LEU A 205 -5.84 8.67 11.85
CA LEU A 205 -5.76 10.13 11.74
C LEU A 205 -6.70 10.61 10.63
N CYS A 206 -8.00 10.67 10.96
CA CYS A 206 -9.03 11.13 10.04
C CYS A 206 -9.24 12.65 10.13
N SER A 207 -9.50 13.29 8.99
CA SER A 207 -9.79 14.72 8.88
C SER A 207 -11.05 15.07 9.66
N LYS A 208 -11.02 16.19 10.39
CA LYS A 208 -12.20 16.71 11.10
C LYS A 208 -13.29 17.22 10.14
N SER A 209 -12.89 17.78 8.99
CA SER A 209 -13.79 18.34 7.98
C SER A 209 -14.34 17.28 7.02
N VAL A 210 -13.55 16.25 6.74
CA VAL A 210 -13.93 15.12 5.90
C VAL A 210 -13.60 13.80 6.62
N PRO A 211 -14.37 13.43 7.66
CA PRO A 211 -14.06 12.27 8.49
C PRO A 211 -14.18 10.96 7.73
N CYS A 212 -13.40 9.98 8.13
CA CYS A 212 -13.51 8.61 7.64
C CYS A 212 -14.90 8.03 7.96
N LYS A 213 -15.51 7.32 7.01
CA LYS A 213 -16.87 6.76 7.17
C LYS A 213 -16.87 5.25 7.01
N ASN A 214 -17.68 4.54 7.79
CA ASN A 214 -17.86 3.09 7.67
C ASN A 214 -16.54 2.30 7.72
N ILE A 215 -15.66 2.63 8.66
CA ILE A 215 -14.47 1.84 8.98
C ILE A 215 -14.90 0.71 9.92
N ARG A 216 -14.71 -0.54 9.48
CA ARG A 216 -15.11 -1.72 10.25
C ARG A 216 -13.90 -2.57 10.55
N MET A 217 -13.74 -2.95 11.80
CA MET A 217 -12.66 -3.84 12.27
C MET A 217 -13.30 -5.05 12.96
N LYS A 218 -12.88 -6.26 12.56
CA LYS A 218 -13.38 -7.51 13.11
C LYS A 218 -12.23 -8.49 13.30
N ASN A 219 -12.19 -9.18 14.45
CA ASN A 219 -11.19 -10.20 14.77
C ASN A 219 -9.76 -9.65 14.59
N ILE A 220 -9.41 -8.62 15.37
CA ILE A 220 -8.08 -8.00 15.39
C ILE A 220 -7.38 -8.46 16.67
N GLN A 221 -6.23 -9.13 16.54
CA GLN A 221 -5.42 -9.61 17.66
C GLN A 221 -3.96 -9.21 17.44
N LEU A 222 -3.57 -8.06 17.98
CA LEU A 222 -2.22 -7.52 17.83
C LEU A 222 -1.58 -7.46 19.21
N ASP A 223 -0.54 -8.28 19.39
CA ASP A 223 0.17 -8.42 20.66
C ASP A 223 1.50 -7.66 20.57
N TYR A 224 1.96 -7.07 21.67
CA TYR A 224 3.33 -6.57 21.73
C TYR A 224 4.30 -7.75 21.63
N GLY A 225 5.30 -7.65 20.76
CA GLY A 225 6.40 -8.61 20.75
C GLY A 225 7.06 -8.59 22.13
N ILE A 226 6.94 -9.68 22.89
CA ILE A 226 7.70 -9.85 24.13
C ILE A 226 9.16 -9.97 23.70
N ASN A 227 9.96 -8.92 23.97
CA ASN A 227 11.41 -8.99 23.91
C ASN A 227 11.94 -9.81 25.09
#